data_AF-A0A3Q4MI42-F1
#
_entry.id   AF-A0A3Q4MI42-F1
#
_cell.length_a   1.000
_cell.length_b   1.000
_cell.length_c   1.000
_cell.angle_alpha   90.00
_cell.angle_beta   90.00
_cell.angle_gamma   90.00
#
_symmetry.space_group_name_H-M   'P 1'
#
loop_
_entity.id
_entity.type
_entity.pdbx_description
1 polymer ?
#
loop_
_entity_poly.entity_id
_entity_poly.type
_entity_poly.pdbx_seq_one_letter_code
_entity_poly.pdbx_strand_id
1 'polypeptide(L)'
;MQFAPKERKGEDSSIRVMEDGREQLMYEIPLNETGSAGLGVSLKGNKSRETGEDLGIFIKSIIHGGAAYKDGRLCINDQMIAVNGESLLGRSNNAAMEGLRRSMSSEGNTRGTIQSGLLIKQTAPKTKRPDPRQHPRLCLELALGEHWIIGP
;
A
#
# COMPACT_ATOMS: atom_id res chain seq x y z
N MET A 1 -9.66 34.35 -24.55
CA MET A 1 -10.02 33.14 -23.80
C MET A 1 -9.22 31.99 -24.38
N GLN A 2 -8.18 31.52 -23.70
CA GLN A 2 -7.51 30.27 -24.08
C GLN A 2 -7.27 29.48 -22.80
N PHE A 3 -7.84 28.28 -22.80
CA PHE A 3 -7.96 27.38 -21.66
C PHE A 3 -6.58 26.88 -21.22
N ALA A 4 -6.29 26.99 -19.92
CA ALA A 4 -5.14 26.33 -19.31
C ALA A 4 -5.32 24.80 -19.41
N PRO A 5 -4.27 24.05 -19.80
CA PRO A 5 -4.35 22.59 -19.77
C PRO A 5 -4.42 22.16 -18.31
N LYS A 6 -5.49 21.45 -17.95
CA LYS A 6 -5.58 20.74 -16.68
C LYS A 6 -4.62 19.56 -16.76
N GLU A 7 -3.38 19.76 -16.33
CA GLU A 7 -2.45 18.67 -16.11
C GLU A 7 -2.98 17.79 -14.97
N ARG A 8 -3.40 16.58 -15.35
CA ARG A 8 -3.73 15.51 -14.41
C ARG A 8 -2.44 15.14 -13.69
N LYS A 9 -2.25 15.61 -12.45
CA LYS A 9 -1.13 15.18 -11.61
C LYS A 9 -1.45 13.82 -11.01
N GLY A 10 -1.34 12.77 -11.83
CA GLY A 10 -1.34 11.39 -11.39
C GLY A 10 0.07 10.85 -11.43
N GLU A 11 0.88 11.15 -10.42
CA GLU A 11 2.14 10.45 -10.10
C GLU A 11 2.81 11.14 -8.90
N ASP A 12 2.95 10.43 -7.78
CA ASP A 12 4.19 10.36 -6.99
C ASP A 12 4.04 9.26 -5.94
N SER A 13 4.29 8.01 -6.34
CA SER A 13 4.71 7.02 -5.36
C SER A 13 6.20 7.25 -5.13
N SER A 14 6.56 8.10 -4.18
CA SER A 14 7.96 8.36 -3.85
C SER A 14 8.59 7.06 -3.35
N ILE A 15 9.52 6.51 -4.14
CA ILE A 15 10.26 5.28 -3.81
C ILE A 15 11.55 5.68 -3.12
N ARG A 16 11.75 5.21 -1.88
CA ARG A 16 13.03 5.32 -1.16
C ARG A 16 13.57 3.92 -0.94
N VAL A 17 14.67 3.59 -1.61
CA VAL A 17 15.36 2.31 -1.43
C VAL A 17 16.29 2.42 -0.23
N MET A 18 16.15 1.50 0.72
CA MET A 18 17.01 1.40 1.91
C MET A 18 18.22 0.52 1.60
N GLU A 19 19.33 0.71 2.30
CA GLU A 19 20.58 -0.05 2.12
C GLU A 19 20.39 -1.57 2.35
N ASP A 20 19.39 -1.96 3.15
CA ASP A 20 19.06 -3.36 3.41
C ASP A 20 18.14 -4.01 2.34
N GLY A 21 17.88 -3.31 1.22
CA GLY A 21 17.07 -3.81 0.10
C GLY A 21 15.55 -3.68 0.30
N ARG A 22 15.10 -3.07 1.40
CA ARG A 22 13.69 -2.71 1.59
C ARG A 22 13.35 -1.44 0.84
N GLU A 23 12.15 -1.37 0.27
CA GLU A 23 11.64 -0.17 -0.37
C GLU A 23 10.57 0.48 0.48
N GLN A 24 10.73 1.77 0.70
CA GLN A 24 9.69 2.64 1.27
C GLN A 24 8.90 3.26 0.12
N LEU A 25 7.58 3.08 0.15
CA LEU A 25 6.64 3.60 -0.83
C LEU A 25 5.58 4.46 -0.13
N MET A 26 5.21 5.57 -0.76
CA MET A 26 4.07 6.38 -0.34
C MET A 26 2.92 6.20 -1.33
N TYR A 27 1.71 5.98 -0.83
CA TYR A 27 0.50 5.91 -1.64
C TYR A 27 -0.55 6.88 -1.15
N GLU A 28 -1.17 7.60 -2.08
CA GLU A 28 -2.45 8.28 -1.86
C GLU A 28 -3.57 7.35 -2.30
N ILE A 29 -4.42 6.97 -1.35
CA ILE A 29 -5.54 6.07 -1.55
C ILE A 29 -6.85 6.87 -1.41
N PRO A 30 -7.64 7.04 -2.48
CA PRO A 30 -8.89 7.79 -2.44
C PRO A 30 -9.96 7.05 -1.63
N LEU A 31 -10.65 7.78 -0.76
CA LEU A 31 -11.77 7.31 0.05
C LEU A 31 -13.12 7.74 -0.52
N ASN A 32 -13.18 8.92 -1.13
CA ASN A 32 -14.40 9.58 -1.62
C ASN A 32 -15.23 8.72 -2.59
N GLU A 33 -14.60 7.94 -3.46
CA GLU A 33 -15.28 7.08 -4.45
C GLU A 33 -15.73 5.73 -3.88
N THR A 34 -15.39 5.44 -2.63
CA THR A 34 -15.58 4.10 -2.07
C THR A 34 -16.70 4.00 -1.06
N GLY A 35 -17.20 5.13 -0.55
CA GLY A 35 -18.17 5.16 0.55
C GLY A 35 -17.63 4.53 1.85
N SER A 36 -16.34 4.24 1.91
CA SER A 36 -15.68 3.57 3.02
C SER A 36 -15.36 4.59 4.11
N ALA A 37 -15.65 4.25 5.36
CA ALA A 37 -15.32 5.08 6.53
C ALA A 37 -13.81 5.16 6.84
N GLY A 38 -12.96 4.52 6.01
CA GLY A 38 -11.52 4.51 6.18
C GLY A 38 -10.81 3.66 5.12
N LEU A 39 -9.54 3.35 5.36
CA LEU A 39 -8.67 2.70 4.39
C LEU A 39 -9.11 1.29 3.96
N GLY A 40 -9.90 0.60 4.78
CA GLY A 40 -10.36 -0.76 4.48
C GLY A 40 -9.29 -1.83 4.71
N VAL A 41 -8.41 -1.64 5.70
CA VAL A 41 -7.41 -2.64 6.12
C VAL A 41 -7.53 -2.90 7.62
N SER A 42 -7.13 -4.08 8.05
CA SER A 42 -6.88 -4.38 9.46
C SER A 42 -5.39 -4.44 9.72
N LEU A 43 -4.95 -3.86 10.84
CA LEU A 43 -3.55 -3.78 11.22
C LEU A 43 -3.26 -4.61 12.47
N LYS A 44 -2.02 -5.07 12.62
CA LYS A 44 -1.50 -5.76 13.81
C LYS A 44 -0.15 -5.18 14.20
N GLY A 45 0.12 -5.07 15.49
CA GLY A 45 1.49 -4.87 16.00
C GLY A 45 2.21 -6.21 16.05
N ASN A 46 3.42 -6.29 15.50
CA ASN A 46 4.29 -7.46 15.64
C ASN A 46 5.34 -7.22 16.72
N LYS A 47 5.65 -8.27 17.47
CA LYS A 47 6.76 -8.29 18.43
C LYS A 47 7.72 -9.42 18.08
N SER A 48 8.99 -9.20 18.34
CA SER A 48 9.99 -10.27 18.26
C SER A 48 9.68 -11.32 19.31
N ARG A 49 9.67 -12.60 18.90
CA ARG A 49 9.47 -13.71 19.85
C ARG A 49 10.68 -13.91 20.75
N GLU A 50 11.86 -13.54 20.28
CA GLU A 50 13.13 -13.75 20.97
C GLU A 50 13.44 -12.59 21.92
N THR A 51 13.30 -11.35 21.44
CA THR A 51 13.68 -10.14 22.19
C THR A 51 12.51 -9.43 22.85
N GLY A 52 11.26 -9.74 22.46
CA GLY A 52 10.06 -9.05 22.94
C GLY A 52 9.87 -7.63 22.38
N GLU A 53 10.80 -7.17 21.54
CA GLU A 53 10.81 -5.82 20.98
C GLU A 53 9.70 -5.60 19.96
N ASP A 54 9.20 -4.36 19.86
CA ASP A 54 8.20 -3.97 18.87
C ASP A 54 8.85 -3.91 17.47
N LEU A 55 8.36 -4.77 16.56
CA LEU A 55 8.80 -4.80 15.15
C LEU A 55 8.00 -3.86 14.26
N GLY A 56 6.95 -3.23 14.81
CA GLY A 56 6.10 -2.26 14.14
C GLY A 56 4.74 -2.80 13.70
N ILE A 57 4.06 -2.00 12.88
CA ILE A 57 2.67 -2.23 12.46
C ILE A 57 2.61 -2.85 11.07
N PHE A 58 1.83 -3.91 10.92
CA PHE A 58 1.72 -4.69 9.68
C PHE A 58 0.26 -4.85 9.26
N ILE A 59 0.04 -4.93 7.95
CA ILE A 59 -1.27 -5.27 7.39
C ILE A 59 -1.60 -6.74 7.72
N LYS A 60 -2.69 -6.94 8.46
CA LYS A 60 -3.24 -8.26 8.78
C LYS A 60 -4.20 -8.76 7.70
N SER A 61 -5.06 -7.88 7.21
CA SER A 61 -6.04 -8.21 6.16
C SER A 61 -6.49 -6.96 5.41
N ILE A 62 -7.03 -7.17 4.21
CA ILE A 62 -7.61 -6.13 3.36
C ILE A 62 -9.10 -6.45 3.17
N ILE A 63 -9.96 -5.47 3.40
CA ILE A 63 -11.42 -5.61 3.33
C ILE A 63 -11.86 -5.54 1.87
N HIS A 64 -12.50 -6.60 1.39
CA HIS A 64 -13.01 -6.68 0.03
C HIS A 64 -14.00 -5.54 -0.26
N GLY A 65 -13.87 -4.89 -1.41
CA GLY A 65 -14.68 -3.73 -1.78
C GLY A 65 -14.34 -2.40 -1.07
N GLY A 66 -13.44 -2.42 -0.08
CA GLY A 66 -12.94 -1.21 0.59
C GLY A 66 -11.92 -0.42 -0.26
N ALA A 67 -11.45 0.72 0.25
CA ALA A 67 -10.56 1.61 -0.49
C ALA A 67 -9.22 0.97 -0.85
N ALA A 68 -8.53 0.35 0.11
CA ALA A 68 -7.29 -0.40 -0.13
C ALA A 68 -7.46 -1.56 -1.12
N TYR A 69 -8.61 -2.24 -1.09
CA TYR A 69 -8.90 -3.33 -2.03
C TYR A 69 -9.08 -2.80 -3.46
N LYS A 70 -9.84 -1.72 -3.62
CA LYS A 70 -10.06 -1.06 -4.92
C LYS A 70 -8.76 -0.47 -5.48
N ASP A 71 -7.90 0.05 -4.62
CA ASP A 71 -6.57 0.53 -4.98
C ASP A 71 -5.62 -0.59 -5.41
N GLY A 72 -5.62 -1.72 -4.67
CA GLY A 72 -4.92 -2.94 -5.04
C GLY A 72 -3.39 -2.91 -4.90
N ARG A 73 -2.79 -1.80 -4.44
CA ARG A 73 -1.32 -1.69 -4.27
C ARG A 73 -0.83 -2.18 -2.91
N LEU A 74 -1.71 -2.24 -1.91
CA LEU A 74 -1.43 -2.73 -0.56
C LEU A 74 -1.51 -4.25 -0.51
N CYS A 75 -0.58 -4.87 0.22
CA CYS A 75 -0.52 -6.31 0.42
C CYS A 75 -0.54 -6.69 1.91
N ILE A 76 -1.01 -7.91 2.19
CA ILE A 76 -0.91 -8.49 3.54
C ILE A 76 0.56 -8.66 3.91
N ASN A 77 0.91 -8.36 5.16
CA ASN A 77 2.28 -8.31 5.69
C ASN A 77 3.15 -7.15 5.21
N ASP A 78 2.61 -6.20 4.45
CA ASP A 78 3.30 -4.91 4.30
C ASP A 78 3.40 -4.23 5.66
N GLN A 79 4.54 -3.60 5.94
CA GLN A 79 4.73 -2.83 7.16
C GLN A 79 4.24 -1.40 6.91
N MET A 80 3.33 -0.93 7.74
CA MET A 80 2.90 0.46 7.72
C MET A 80 3.87 1.30 8.53
N ILE A 81 4.46 2.31 7.87
CA ILE A 81 5.52 3.15 8.43
C ILE A 81 5.07 4.60 8.57
N ALA A 82 4.03 5.03 7.85
CA ALA A 82 3.42 6.34 8.03
C ALA A 82 1.94 6.34 7.60
N VAL A 83 1.15 7.27 8.16
CA VAL A 83 -0.24 7.53 7.76
C VAL A 83 -0.53 9.03 7.85
N ASN A 84 -1.09 9.62 6.80
CA ASN A 84 -1.34 11.06 6.66
C ASN A 84 -0.14 11.94 7.07
N GLY A 85 1.07 11.52 6.70
CA GLY A 85 2.32 12.21 7.07
C GLY A 85 2.80 11.95 8.52
N GLU A 86 2.03 11.27 9.36
CA GLU A 86 2.45 10.85 10.69
C GLU A 86 3.31 9.58 10.60
N SER A 87 4.59 9.68 11.00
CA SER A 87 5.50 8.53 11.05
C SER A 87 5.17 7.60 12.22
N LEU A 88 5.15 6.30 11.93
CA LEU A 88 4.98 5.21 12.89
C LEU A 88 6.30 4.52 13.25
N LEU A 89 7.38 4.82 12.52
CA LEU A 89 8.70 4.25 12.76
C LEU A 89 9.27 4.70 14.11
N GLY A 90 9.97 3.77 14.78
CA GLY A 90 10.59 4.03 16.09
C GLY A 90 9.60 4.17 17.25
N ARG A 91 8.30 3.99 17.01
CA ARG A 91 7.27 4.01 18.05
C ARG A 91 6.97 2.60 18.53
N SER A 92 6.54 2.49 19.79
CA SER A 92 5.97 1.25 20.30
C SER A 92 4.69 0.88 19.52
N ASN A 93 4.36 -0.41 19.47
CA ASN A 93 3.18 -0.87 18.75
C ASN A 93 1.90 -0.19 19.24
N ASN A 94 1.80 0.05 20.54
CA ASN A 94 0.63 0.73 21.11
C ASN A 94 0.56 2.20 20.66
N ALA A 95 1.66 2.95 20.77
CA ALA A 95 1.72 4.34 20.35
C ALA A 95 1.49 4.52 18.85
N ALA A 96 2.00 3.60 18.01
CA ALA A 96 1.75 3.60 16.58
C ALA A 96 0.27 3.32 16.25
N MET A 97 -0.36 2.35 16.93
CA MET A 97 -1.79 2.07 16.75
C MET A 97 -2.67 3.24 17.21
N GLU A 98 -2.28 3.93 18.27
CA GLU A 98 -2.99 5.15 18.71
C GLU A 98 -2.85 6.27 17.68
N GLY A 99 -1.63 6.51 17.15
CA GLY A 99 -1.39 7.45 16.06
C GLY A 99 -2.27 7.15 14.84
N LEU A 100 -2.32 5.89 14.41
CA LEU A 100 -3.20 5.42 13.32
C LEU A 100 -4.67 5.75 13.57
N ARG A 101 -5.18 5.45 14.77
CA ARG A 101 -6.57 5.76 15.13
C ARG A 101 -6.84 7.25 15.11
N ARG A 102 -5.95 8.07 15.68
CA ARG A 102 -6.10 9.52 15.72
C ARG A 102 -6.05 10.12 14.32
N SER A 103 -5.06 9.74 13.51
CA SER A 103 -4.90 10.19 12.14
C SER A 103 -6.09 9.84 11.26
N MET A 104 -6.59 8.59 11.33
CA MET A 104 -7.76 8.17 10.56
C MET A 104 -9.07 8.81 11.03
N SER A 105 -9.24 9.03 12.34
CA SER A 105 -10.44 9.69 12.88
C SER A 105 -10.47 11.20 12.66
N SER A 106 -9.32 11.87 12.67
CA SER A 106 -9.20 13.34 12.57
C SER A 106 -9.15 13.86 11.13
N GLU A 107 -8.49 13.13 10.21
CA GLU A 107 -8.20 13.64 8.86
C GLU A 107 -8.80 12.82 7.72
N GLY A 108 -9.20 11.56 7.97
CA GLY A 108 -9.69 10.65 6.93
C GLY A 108 -11.01 11.08 6.28
N ASN A 109 -11.84 11.87 6.97
CA ASN A 109 -13.16 12.24 6.46
C ASN A 109 -13.17 13.56 5.65
N THR A 110 -12.26 14.49 5.94
CA THR A 110 -12.26 15.84 5.32
C THR A 110 -11.49 15.92 4.01
N ARG A 111 -10.47 15.07 3.81
CA ARG A 111 -9.58 15.15 2.64
C ARG A 111 -10.00 14.28 1.45
N GLY A 112 -10.89 13.31 1.66
CA GLY A 112 -11.32 12.39 0.61
C GLY A 112 -10.25 11.39 0.15
N THR A 113 -9.04 11.42 0.71
CA THR A 113 -7.89 10.53 0.44
C THR A 113 -7.10 10.28 1.73
N ILE A 114 -6.50 9.10 1.88
CA ILE A 114 -5.50 8.79 2.93
C ILE A 114 -4.12 8.64 2.28
N GLN A 115 -3.12 9.32 2.86
CA GLN A 115 -1.71 9.07 2.52
C GLN A 115 -1.18 7.93 3.38
N SER A 116 -0.73 6.84 2.79
CA SER A 116 -0.16 5.68 3.49
C SER A 116 1.28 5.46 3.07
N GLY A 117 2.22 5.51 4.02
CA GLY A 117 3.59 5.10 3.82
C GLY A 117 3.77 3.64 4.22
N LEU A 118 4.32 2.81 3.33
CA LEU A 118 4.62 1.41 3.60
C LEU A 118 6.07 1.08 3.32
N LEU A 119 6.58 0.10 4.08
CA LEU A 119 7.83 -0.57 3.80
C LEU A 119 7.48 -1.95 3.24
N ILE A 120 7.88 -2.20 2.00
CA ILE A 120 7.74 -3.48 1.35
C ILE A 120 9.09 -4.19 1.33
N LYS A 121 9.07 -5.49 1.66
CA LYS A 121 10.20 -6.36 1.36
C LYS A 121 10.10 -6.69 -0.13
N GLN A 122 11.13 -6.38 -0.93
CA GLN A 122 11.15 -6.82 -2.31
C GLN A 122 11.02 -8.35 -2.36
N THR A 123 9.86 -8.82 -2.81
CA THR A 123 9.68 -10.17 -3.30
C THR A 123 9.15 -10.03 -4.71
N ALA A 124 10.08 -9.97 -5.67
CA ALA A 124 9.83 -9.90 -7.10
C ALA A 124 9.13 -8.60 -7.61
N PRO A 125 9.34 -8.22 -8.89
CA PRO A 125 8.78 -6.99 -9.43
C PRO A 125 7.24 -7.04 -9.39
N LYS A 126 6.62 -5.95 -8.91
CA LYS A 126 5.19 -5.73 -9.08
C LYS A 126 4.90 -5.63 -10.59
N THR A 127 4.63 -6.75 -11.24
CA THR A 127 4.01 -6.74 -12.57
C THR A 127 2.66 -6.07 -12.39
N LYS A 128 2.59 -4.78 -12.77
CA LYS A 128 1.31 -4.14 -13.07
C LYS A 128 0.59 -5.10 -14.01
N ARG A 129 -0.56 -5.64 -13.60
CA ARG A 129 -1.39 -6.40 -14.55
C ARG A 129 -1.65 -5.45 -15.71
N PRO A 130 -1.23 -5.78 -16.95
CA PRO A 130 -1.48 -4.88 -18.08
C PRO A 130 -2.99 -4.68 -18.19
N ASP A 131 -3.43 -3.43 -18.37
CA ASP A 131 -4.84 -3.15 -18.65
C ASP A 131 -5.24 -3.95 -19.90
N PRO A 132 -6.21 -4.87 -19.81
CA PRO A 132 -6.59 -5.72 -20.94
C PRO A 132 -7.13 -4.92 -22.13
N ARG A 133 -7.47 -3.62 -21.93
CA ARG A 133 -7.86 -2.70 -23.01
C ARG A 133 -6.68 -2.04 -23.72
N GLN A 134 -5.49 -2.02 -23.12
CA GLN A 134 -4.30 -1.37 -23.70
C GLN A 134 -3.31 -2.36 -24.32
N HIS A 135 -3.30 -3.63 -23.88
CA HIS A 135 -2.36 -4.65 -24.42
C HIS A 135 -2.99 -6.06 -24.52
N PRO A 136 -3.85 -6.33 -25.52
CA PRO A 136 -4.53 -7.63 -25.65
C PRO A 136 -3.58 -8.82 -25.92
N ARG A 137 -2.34 -8.57 -26.36
CA ARG A 137 -1.35 -9.64 -26.65
C ARG A 137 -0.56 -10.12 -25.42
N LEU A 138 -0.32 -9.26 -24.43
CA LEU A 138 0.45 -9.61 -23.22
C LEU A 138 -0.35 -10.46 -22.23
N CYS A 139 -1.69 -10.41 -22.28
CA CYS A 139 -2.55 -11.25 -21.44
C CYS A 139 -2.50 -12.75 -21.80
N LEU A 140 -2.23 -13.11 -23.06
CA LEU A 140 -2.24 -14.52 -23.49
C LEU A 140 -0.96 -15.25 -23.05
N GLU A 141 0.17 -14.54 -22.99
CA GLU A 141 1.47 -15.10 -22.65
C GLU A 141 1.59 -15.44 -21.15
N LEU A 142 0.92 -14.67 -20.29
CA LEU A 142 0.84 -14.94 -18.85
C LEU A 142 -0.17 -16.05 -18.49
N ALA A 143 -1.15 -16.34 -19.35
CA ALA A 143 -2.17 -17.37 -19.11
C ALA A 143 -1.67 -18.80 -19.44
N LEU A 144 -0.57 -18.93 -20.19
CA LEU A 144 0.00 -20.21 -20.64
C LEU A 144 1.33 -20.55 -19.95
N GLY A 145 1.79 -19.71 -19.02
CA GLY A 145 3.13 -19.75 -18.44
C GLY A 145 3.28 -20.53 -17.14
N GLU A 146 2.74 -21.75 -17.04
CA GLU A 146 3.12 -22.71 -16.00
C GLU A 146 3.36 -24.09 -16.62
N HIS A 147 4.48 -24.24 -17.34
CA HIS A 147 4.99 -25.56 -17.69
C HIS A 147 6.52 -25.55 -17.71
N TRP A 148 7.12 -25.54 -16.52
CA TRP A 148 8.51 -25.92 -16.36
C TRP A 148 8.56 -27.45 -16.23
N ILE A 149 8.67 -28.17 -17.35
CA ILE A 149 9.20 -29.54 -17.30
C ILE A 149 10.69 -29.44 -17.54
N ILE A 150 11.43 -29.72 -16.47
CA ILE A 150 12.86 -29.88 -16.47
C ILE A 150 13.17 -31.33 -16.84
N GLY A 151 13.85 -31.48 -17.97
CA GLY A 151 14.81 -32.57 -18.25
C GLY A 151 14.28 -33.80 -18.98
N PRO A 152 15.16 -34.79 -19.24
CA PRO A 152 16.62 -34.71 -19.41
C PRO A 152 17.06 -34.47 -20.86
#